data_AF-L0A4Z4-F1
#
_entry.id   AF-L0A4Z4-F1
#
_cell.length_a   1.000
_cell.length_b   1.000
_cell.length_c   1.000
_cell.angle_alpha   90.00
_cell.angle_beta   90.00
_cell.angle_gamma   90.00
#
_symmetry.space_group_name_H-M   'P 1'
#
loop_
_entity.id
_entity.type
_entity.pdbx_description
1 polymer ?
#
loop_
_entity_poly.entity_id
_entity_poly.type
_entity_poly.pdbx_seq_one_letter_code
_entity_poly.pdbx_strand_id
1 'polypeptide(L)'
;MTITLRQSMHLMLSVSLAVALAACGSTSTGDSGTNPNNPPTNGGGTGGGGTGGGGTGGGGTGGGGTGGGGTGGGGTTPINTGNDIVVLNMDNQKGDVYSSRLVFNLHQNPAWGGVTLEMHDTAEVQIQNTSKESVQITGAVFSKPSVWRLEGAPAFPITLAAGATQKLKVRFTATGDQTHAKSCRDQLDSQGNPEKACFYEGSLALNTTDADETQKLVQLSGFWQNKPEGDFREPNLTEIIDLFGYKTVLFGANQKLSNNGKIEAVGDEVLSPYWEAADPSKKVVLRQIAAFHGAPQNERVWTFNKGDDTNLKLIIDHDRLDSQTVLPRKYQLQGAARAEFDATTAFGFRVDYEWSDPALNLRDAQNRPDFRKFCAQRNGGGHNVRFWPLKGSDGKVVLNTYIMAMDAFCINYDYNDNVYILSNVKPAS
;
A
#
# COMPACT_ATOMS: atom_id res chain seq x y z
N MET A 1 43.95 41.95 30.74
CA MET A 1 43.37 40.83 31.50
C MET A 1 42.49 40.08 30.52
N THR A 2 43.04 39.01 29.96
CA THR A 2 42.54 38.34 28.75
C THR A 2 42.11 36.95 29.17
N ILE A 3 40.84 36.59 28.99
CA ILE A 3 40.39 35.19 29.08
C ILE A 3 39.54 34.86 27.85
N THR A 4 40.08 33.90 27.12
CA THR A 4 39.62 33.25 25.90
C THR A 4 38.61 32.17 26.26
N LEU A 5 37.44 32.10 25.59
CA LEU A 5 36.57 30.92 25.62
C LEU A 5 36.99 29.94 24.51
N ARG A 6 37.27 28.68 24.88
CA ARG A 6 37.39 27.54 23.98
C ARG A 6 36.33 26.49 24.31
N GLN A 7 35.58 26.13 23.28
CA GLN A 7 35.00 24.84 22.88
C GLN A 7 34.77 23.74 23.93
N SER A 8 33.56 23.16 23.91
CA SER A 8 33.32 21.76 24.23
C SER A 8 32.22 21.18 23.34
N MET A 9 32.67 20.28 22.45
CA MET A 9 31.89 19.36 21.62
C MET A 9 30.91 18.55 22.46
N HIS A 10 29.64 18.47 22.05
CA HIS A 10 28.70 17.48 22.56
C HIS A 10 28.71 16.26 21.63
N LEU A 11 29.17 15.14 22.19
CA LEU A 11 29.07 13.79 21.66
C LEU A 11 27.68 13.25 22.05
N MET A 12 26.73 13.16 21.11
CA MET A 12 25.49 12.41 21.34
C MET A 12 25.76 10.93 21.11
N LEU A 13 25.69 10.16 22.19
CA LEU A 13 25.78 8.71 22.21
C LEU A 13 24.40 8.12 21.86
N SER A 14 24.34 7.36 20.76
CA SER A 14 23.18 6.58 20.36
C SER A 14 22.96 5.41 21.32
N VAL A 15 21.80 5.34 21.96
CA VAL A 15 21.37 4.18 22.76
C VAL A 15 20.74 3.16 21.81
N SER A 16 21.45 2.06 21.55
CA SER A 16 20.92 0.87 20.89
C SER A 16 20.12 0.04 21.89
N LEU A 17 18.84 -0.16 21.61
CA LEU A 17 17.95 -1.02 22.38
C LEU A 17 18.19 -2.49 21.97
N ALA A 18 18.74 -3.29 22.86
CA ALA A 18 18.89 -4.73 22.68
C ALA A 18 17.63 -5.45 23.20
N VAL A 19 16.90 -6.13 22.31
CA VAL A 19 15.83 -7.06 22.69
C VAL A 19 16.47 -8.41 23.01
N ALA A 20 16.27 -8.89 24.24
CA ALA A 20 16.69 -10.19 24.70
C ALA A 20 15.61 -11.24 24.36
N LEU A 21 15.97 -12.27 23.57
CA LEU A 21 15.20 -13.51 23.48
C LEU A 21 15.72 -14.51 24.53
N ALA A 22 14.83 -14.95 25.41
CA ALA A 22 15.06 -16.07 26.30
C ALA A 22 14.89 -17.39 25.51
N ALA A 23 16.00 -18.11 25.35
CA ALA A 23 16.00 -19.52 25.00
C ALA A 23 16.37 -20.31 26.25
N CYS A 24 15.47 -21.17 26.74
CA CYS A 24 15.80 -22.26 27.65
C CYS A 24 15.30 -23.56 27.04
N GLY A 25 16.24 -24.41 26.66
CA GLY A 25 15.98 -25.82 26.38
C GLY A 25 15.86 -26.63 27.68
N SER A 26 15.21 -27.77 27.58
CA SER A 26 15.36 -28.87 28.54
C SER A 26 15.32 -30.20 27.80
N THR A 27 16.39 -30.97 27.93
CA THR A 27 16.53 -32.34 27.45
C THR A 27 16.32 -33.35 28.58
N SER A 28 15.56 -34.42 28.28
CA SER A 28 15.52 -35.77 28.90
C SER A 28 14.98 -35.85 30.35
N THR A 29 14.23 -36.86 30.79
CA THR A 29 14.21 -38.32 30.51
C THR A 29 12.80 -38.90 30.61
N GLY A 30 12.57 -40.06 29.99
CA GLY A 30 11.24 -40.60 29.69
C GLY A 30 10.48 -41.33 30.78
N ASP A 31 9.28 -41.80 30.41
CA ASP A 31 8.76 -43.09 30.82
C ASP A 31 7.72 -43.61 29.82
N SER A 32 7.66 -44.93 29.78
CA SER A 32 6.88 -45.89 29.02
C SER A 32 5.36 -45.75 29.11
N GLY A 33 4.67 -46.09 28.01
CA GLY A 33 3.21 -46.17 27.98
C GLY A 33 2.68 -46.67 26.64
N THR A 34 2.52 -47.98 26.52
CA THR A 34 1.91 -48.72 25.42
C THR A 34 0.41 -48.41 25.27
N ASN A 35 -0.11 -48.16 24.05
CA ASN A 35 -1.21 -48.94 23.48
C ASN A 35 -1.46 -48.62 21.99
N PRO A 36 -1.94 -49.59 21.19
CA PRO A 36 -1.96 -49.60 19.74
C PRO A 36 -3.30 -49.10 19.19
N ASN A 37 -3.32 -48.67 17.93
CA ASN A 37 -4.41 -48.93 16.99
C ASN A 37 -4.00 -48.43 15.60
N ASN A 38 -3.56 -49.35 14.75
CA ASN A 38 -3.57 -49.14 13.31
C ASN A 38 -3.89 -50.49 12.64
N PRO A 39 -4.92 -50.59 11.78
CA PRO A 39 -5.13 -51.78 10.97
C PRO A 39 -4.31 -51.70 9.67
N PRO A 40 -3.87 -52.85 9.11
CA PRO A 40 -3.04 -52.89 7.91
C PRO A 40 -3.89 -53.13 6.65
N THR A 41 -3.48 -52.60 5.51
CA THR A 41 -3.79 -53.22 4.21
C THR A 41 -2.62 -53.14 3.23
N ASN A 42 -2.36 -54.31 2.65
CA ASN A 42 -1.36 -54.67 1.66
C ASN A 42 -1.57 -54.01 0.30
N GLY A 43 -0.54 -54.08 -0.55
CA GLY A 43 -0.75 -54.40 -1.98
C GLY A 43 0.17 -53.65 -2.92
N GLY A 44 1.17 -54.35 -3.46
CA GLY A 44 2.15 -53.81 -4.40
C GLY A 44 1.62 -53.64 -5.83
N GLY A 45 2.49 -53.12 -6.70
CA GLY A 45 2.25 -53.01 -8.14
C GLY A 45 3.29 -52.15 -8.83
N THR A 46 4.32 -52.80 -9.37
CA THR A 46 5.33 -52.25 -10.29
C THR A 46 4.73 -51.96 -11.68
N GLY A 47 5.20 -50.91 -12.36
CA GLY A 47 5.19 -50.90 -13.84
C GLY A 47 5.15 -49.53 -14.54
N GLY A 48 6.12 -49.32 -15.46
CA GLY A 48 6.05 -48.39 -16.61
C GLY A 48 6.47 -46.95 -16.31
N GLY A 49 7.53 -46.36 -16.88
CA GLY A 49 8.06 -46.54 -18.23
C GLY A 49 7.43 -45.49 -19.16
N GLY A 50 8.08 -44.33 -19.30
CA GLY A 50 7.63 -43.26 -20.20
C GLY A 50 8.63 -42.11 -20.25
N THR A 51 9.63 -42.23 -21.13
CA THR A 51 10.44 -41.11 -21.62
C THR A 51 9.96 -40.77 -23.02
N GLY A 52 9.91 -39.48 -23.39
CA GLY A 52 9.83 -39.08 -24.81
C GLY A 52 9.10 -37.76 -25.09
N GLY A 53 9.81 -36.86 -25.80
CA GLY A 53 9.27 -35.73 -26.57
C GLY A 53 9.43 -34.37 -25.85
N GLY A 54 10.30 -33.44 -26.23
CA GLY A 54 10.98 -33.23 -27.50
C GLY A 54 10.13 -32.38 -28.45
N GLY A 55 10.41 -31.07 -28.52
CA GLY A 55 9.88 -30.13 -29.52
C GLY A 55 9.97 -28.67 -29.01
N THR A 56 11.06 -27.92 -29.26
CA THR A 56 11.24 -27.00 -30.41
C THR A 56 9.96 -26.25 -30.76
N GLY A 57 9.87 -24.93 -30.57
CA GLY A 57 10.64 -23.95 -31.34
C GLY A 57 9.69 -23.33 -32.37
N GLY A 58 9.23 -22.09 -32.13
CA GLY A 58 8.30 -21.41 -33.01
C GLY A 58 8.27 -19.91 -32.73
N GLY A 59 9.25 -19.20 -33.29
CA GLY A 59 9.18 -17.75 -33.42
C GLY A 59 8.08 -17.36 -34.41
N GLY A 60 7.35 -16.30 -34.08
CA GLY A 60 6.34 -15.69 -34.93
C GLY A 60 6.35 -14.19 -34.70
N THR A 61 7.01 -13.49 -35.61
CA THR A 61 7.11 -12.04 -35.72
C THR A 61 5.78 -11.38 -36.08
N GLY A 62 5.55 -10.19 -35.55
CA GLY A 62 5.03 -9.05 -36.32
C GLY A 62 3.55 -9.07 -36.71
N GLY A 63 2.74 -8.31 -35.98
CA GLY A 63 1.42 -7.87 -36.40
C GLY A 63 1.09 -6.53 -35.76
N GLY A 64 1.42 -5.44 -36.45
CA GLY A 64 1.02 -4.09 -36.07
C GLY A 64 -0.50 -3.96 -36.10
N GLY A 65 -1.08 -3.59 -34.96
CA GLY A 65 -2.48 -3.21 -34.83
C GLY A 65 -2.55 -1.86 -34.13
N THR A 66 -2.79 -0.81 -34.90
CA THR A 66 -3.19 0.51 -34.40
C THR A 66 -4.58 0.39 -33.76
N GLY A 67 -4.62 0.24 -32.44
CA GLY A 67 -5.83 0.25 -31.63
C GLY A 67 -5.80 1.40 -30.64
N GLY A 68 -6.28 2.57 -31.05
CA GLY A 68 -6.68 3.61 -30.11
C GLY A 68 -7.88 3.11 -29.29
N GLY A 69 -7.82 3.27 -27.98
CA GLY A 69 -8.92 2.86 -27.11
C GLY A 69 -8.63 3.03 -25.62
N GLY A 70 -9.00 4.20 -25.09
CA GLY A 70 -9.50 4.35 -23.72
C GLY A 70 -8.46 4.36 -22.60
N THR A 71 -7.85 5.51 -22.38
CA THR A 71 -7.27 5.87 -21.08
C THR A 71 -8.38 5.91 -20.03
N GLY A 72 -8.25 5.10 -18.99
CA GLY A 72 -9.06 5.22 -17.79
C GLY A 72 -8.84 6.56 -17.10
N GLY A 73 -9.93 7.14 -16.62
CA GLY A 73 -9.91 8.15 -15.55
C GLY A 73 -9.94 9.62 -15.97
N GLY A 74 -10.07 9.93 -17.26
CA GLY A 74 -10.47 11.24 -17.75
C GLY A 74 -11.76 11.08 -18.53
N GLY A 75 -12.83 10.66 -17.87
CA GLY A 75 -14.14 10.65 -18.47
C GLY A 75 -14.53 12.09 -18.74
N THR A 76 -14.32 12.58 -19.97
CA THR A 76 -15.27 13.52 -20.53
C THR A 76 -16.57 12.73 -20.60
N THR A 77 -17.39 12.87 -19.56
CA THR A 77 -18.82 12.65 -19.67
C THR A 77 -19.26 13.29 -21.00
N PRO A 78 -20.20 12.68 -21.74
CA PRO A 78 -20.98 13.48 -22.68
C PRO A 78 -21.32 14.77 -21.93
N ILE A 79 -21.07 15.94 -22.52
CA ILE A 79 -21.60 17.18 -21.96
C ILE A 79 -23.11 17.01 -22.05
N ASN A 80 -23.67 16.36 -21.02
CA ASN A 80 -25.07 16.29 -20.78
C ASN A 80 -25.40 17.72 -20.45
N THR A 81 -26.12 18.37 -21.35
CA THR A 81 -26.60 19.73 -21.14
C THR A 81 -27.69 19.80 -20.07
N GLY A 82 -27.98 18.67 -19.41
CA GLY A 82 -28.77 18.56 -18.20
C GLY A 82 -28.04 19.13 -16.98
N ASN A 83 -28.77 19.17 -15.87
CA ASN A 83 -28.14 19.46 -14.59
C ASN A 83 -27.19 18.29 -14.26
N ASP A 84 -25.99 18.57 -13.76
CA ASP A 84 -25.06 17.50 -13.35
C ASP A 84 -24.23 17.97 -12.15
N ILE A 85 -24.00 17.04 -11.22
CA ILE A 85 -23.12 17.19 -10.07
C ILE A 85 -21.90 16.25 -10.23
N VAL A 86 -20.71 16.78 -9.99
CA VAL A 86 -19.49 15.98 -9.90
C VAL A 86 -19.05 15.87 -8.44
N VAL A 87 -18.53 14.70 -8.06
CA VAL A 87 -17.93 14.46 -6.74
C VAL A 87 -16.45 14.14 -6.89
N LEU A 88 -15.61 14.89 -6.19
CA LEU A 88 -14.16 14.78 -6.22
C LEU A 88 -13.66 14.33 -4.85
N ASN A 89 -12.78 13.32 -4.82
CA ASN A 89 -12.03 12.96 -3.62
C ASN A 89 -10.87 13.96 -3.44
N MET A 90 -10.85 14.67 -2.31
CA MET A 90 -9.84 15.69 -2.04
C MET A 90 -8.50 15.14 -1.54
N ASP A 91 -8.43 13.85 -1.21
CA ASP A 91 -7.15 13.18 -0.98
C ASP A 91 -6.37 13.02 -2.29
N ASN A 92 -7.04 13.02 -3.45
CA ASN A 92 -6.42 12.89 -4.76
C ASN A 92 -5.87 14.24 -5.22
N GLN A 93 -4.62 14.26 -5.66
CA GLN A 93 -4.01 15.39 -6.35
C GLN A 93 -4.07 15.21 -7.86
N LYS A 94 -3.86 16.30 -8.61
CA LYS A 94 -3.80 16.22 -10.07
C LYS A 94 -2.70 15.24 -10.51
N GLY A 95 -3.06 14.30 -11.37
CA GLY A 95 -2.14 13.26 -11.86
C GLY A 95 -2.07 12.03 -10.99
N ASP A 96 -2.75 12.02 -9.84
CA ASP A 96 -2.97 10.80 -9.08
C ASP A 96 -3.97 9.91 -9.83
N VAL A 97 -3.69 8.61 -9.84
CA VAL A 97 -4.48 7.60 -10.58
C VAL A 97 -5.35 6.74 -9.66
N TYR A 98 -5.38 7.05 -8.36
CA TYR A 98 -6.12 6.24 -7.38
C TYR A 98 -7.62 6.57 -7.35
N SER A 99 -8.42 5.61 -6.88
CA SER A 99 -9.89 5.59 -6.97
C SER A 99 -10.56 6.88 -6.43
N SER A 100 -11.78 7.18 -6.93
CA SER A 100 -12.67 8.21 -6.37
C SER A 100 -13.28 7.80 -5.01
N ARG A 101 -12.98 6.59 -4.55
CA ARG A 101 -13.27 6.06 -3.21
C ARG A 101 -12.49 6.83 -2.13
N LEU A 102 -13.13 7.09 -1.00
CA LEU A 102 -12.45 7.56 0.21
C LEU A 102 -11.88 6.37 0.98
N VAL A 103 -10.62 6.45 1.36
CA VAL A 103 -9.88 5.41 2.07
C VAL A 103 -9.50 5.94 3.43
N PHE A 104 -9.59 5.11 4.48
CA PHE A 104 -9.34 5.53 5.86
C PHE A 104 -8.52 4.48 6.63
N ASN A 105 -7.81 4.90 7.68
CA ASN A 105 -7.41 4.02 8.77
C ASN A 105 -7.67 4.66 10.14
N LEU A 106 -7.89 3.82 11.16
CA LEU A 106 -8.12 4.26 12.54
C LEU A 106 -7.43 3.31 13.52
N HIS A 107 -6.71 3.87 14.48
CA HIS A 107 -6.23 3.17 15.66
C HIS A 107 -7.14 3.47 16.84
N GLN A 108 -7.72 2.46 17.48
CA GLN A 108 -8.52 2.68 18.69
C GLN A 108 -7.66 3.22 19.84
N ASN A 109 -6.42 2.74 19.95
CA ASN A 109 -5.42 3.28 20.86
C ASN A 109 -4.15 3.63 20.09
N PRO A 110 -3.99 4.87 19.60
CA PRO A 110 -2.85 5.29 18.77
C PRO A 110 -1.53 5.49 19.54
N ALA A 111 -1.50 5.24 20.85
CA ALA A 111 -0.29 5.46 21.64
C ALA A 111 0.77 4.39 21.34
N TRP A 112 1.98 4.83 20.99
CA TRP A 112 3.13 3.95 20.73
C TRP A 112 4.43 4.62 21.16
N GLY A 113 5.29 3.93 21.90
CA GLY A 113 6.61 4.44 22.29
C GLY A 113 6.61 5.81 23.01
N GLY A 114 5.52 6.16 23.70
CA GLY A 114 5.37 7.45 24.39
C GLY A 114 4.92 8.61 23.50
N VAL A 115 4.57 8.36 22.24
CA VAL A 115 3.93 9.32 21.33
C VAL A 115 2.55 8.85 20.91
N THR A 116 1.75 9.75 20.33
CA THR A 116 0.51 9.41 19.65
C THR A 116 0.79 9.38 18.15
N LEU A 117 0.60 8.23 17.53
CA LEU A 117 0.67 8.11 16.08
C LEU A 117 -0.54 8.81 15.45
N GLU A 118 -0.32 9.26 14.23
CA GLU A 118 -1.35 9.84 13.41
C GLU A 118 -2.08 8.76 12.60
N MET A 119 -3.20 9.15 12.01
CA MET A 119 -4.06 8.27 11.23
C MET A 119 -4.83 9.06 10.19
N HIS A 120 -5.28 8.37 9.15
CA HIS A 120 -6.13 8.93 8.11
C HIS A 120 -7.60 8.57 8.40
N ASP A 121 -8.14 9.11 9.49
CA ASP A 121 -9.51 8.82 9.93
C ASP A 121 -10.55 9.83 9.43
N THR A 122 -10.11 10.79 8.62
CA THR A 122 -10.97 11.75 7.92
C THR A 122 -10.53 11.97 6.48
N ALA A 123 -11.51 12.21 5.63
CA ALA A 123 -11.33 12.53 4.21
C ALA A 123 -12.40 13.54 3.79
N GLU A 124 -12.11 14.35 2.76
CA GLU A 124 -13.07 15.31 2.23
C GLU A 124 -13.51 14.91 0.82
N VAL A 125 -14.80 15.04 0.55
CA VAL A 125 -15.32 15.10 -0.82
C VAL A 125 -15.69 16.54 -1.15
N GLN A 126 -15.38 16.96 -2.37
CA GLN A 126 -15.92 18.19 -2.94
C GLN A 126 -17.00 17.85 -3.95
N ILE A 127 -18.19 18.38 -3.69
CA ILE A 127 -19.34 18.35 -4.57
C ILE A 127 -19.27 19.60 -5.44
N GLN A 128 -19.36 19.47 -6.75
CA GLN A 128 -19.37 20.57 -7.70
C GLN A 128 -20.64 20.53 -8.54
N ASN A 129 -21.39 21.62 -8.58
CA ASN A 129 -22.46 21.78 -9.54
C ASN A 129 -21.87 22.20 -10.89
N THR A 130 -21.92 21.30 -11.86
CA THR A 130 -21.43 21.54 -13.23
C THR A 130 -22.51 22.00 -14.20
N SER A 131 -23.76 22.09 -13.73
CA SER A 131 -24.88 22.59 -14.51
C SER A 131 -24.89 24.11 -14.67
N LYS A 132 -25.85 24.58 -15.49
CA LYS A 132 -26.15 26.01 -15.67
C LYS A 132 -27.18 26.54 -14.67
N GLU A 133 -27.87 25.66 -13.96
CA GLU A 133 -28.93 26.01 -13.00
C GLU A 133 -28.48 25.71 -11.57
N SER A 134 -29.29 26.10 -10.59
CA SER A 134 -29.04 25.68 -9.21
C SER A 134 -29.44 24.22 -8.99
N VAL A 135 -28.63 23.46 -8.26
CA VAL A 135 -28.97 22.11 -7.81
C VAL A 135 -28.93 22.07 -6.28
N GLN A 136 -29.82 21.30 -5.66
CA GLN A 136 -29.79 21.08 -4.22
C GLN A 136 -29.23 19.71 -3.87
N ILE A 137 -28.38 19.67 -2.85
CA ILE A 137 -28.07 18.44 -2.11
C ILE A 137 -29.07 18.36 -0.96
N THR A 138 -29.95 17.37 -0.99
CA THR A 138 -31.08 17.25 -0.06
C THR A 138 -30.76 16.39 1.15
N GLY A 139 -29.68 15.60 1.09
CA GLY A 139 -29.21 14.82 2.23
C GLY A 139 -27.96 14.00 1.93
N ALA A 140 -27.37 13.49 3.00
CA ALA A 140 -26.19 12.63 3.00
C ALA A 140 -26.50 11.39 3.84
N VAL A 141 -26.52 10.20 3.23
CA VAL A 141 -26.90 8.95 3.89
C VAL A 141 -25.75 7.95 3.80
N PHE A 142 -25.28 7.47 4.94
CA PHE A 142 -24.29 6.41 5.01
C PHE A 142 -24.97 5.04 5.00
N SER A 143 -24.44 4.08 4.23
CA SER A 143 -24.89 2.68 4.32
C SER A 143 -24.53 2.01 5.65
N LYS A 144 -23.53 2.55 6.36
CA LYS A 144 -23.09 2.09 7.69
C LYS A 144 -22.87 3.30 8.63
N PRO A 145 -23.94 3.90 9.18
CA PRO A 145 -23.86 5.12 9.99
C PRO A 145 -23.18 4.94 11.36
N SER A 146 -22.98 3.70 11.82
CA SER A 146 -22.15 3.39 12.99
C SER A 146 -20.65 3.45 12.70
N VAL A 147 -20.26 3.38 11.43
CA VAL A 147 -18.86 3.28 10.97
C VAL A 147 -18.36 4.58 10.36
N TRP A 148 -19.25 5.34 9.69
CA TRP A 148 -18.92 6.65 9.15
C TRP A 148 -19.97 7.70 9.48
N ARG A 149 -19.53 8.94 9.60
CA ARG A 149 -20.40 10.11 9.77
C ARG A 149 -19.81 11.34 9.07
N LEU A 150 -20.63 12.37 8.91
CA LEU A 150 -20.12 13.71 8.58
C LEU A 150 -19.59 14.39 9.85
N GLU A 151 -18.41 14.98 9.76
CA GLU A 151 -17.86 15.86 10.79
C GLU A 151 -18.23 17.30 10.46
N GLY A 152 -18.92 17.98 11.39
CA GLY A 152 -19.41 19.34 11.14
C GLY A 152 -20.46 19.39 10.02
N ALA A 153 -21.41 18.45 10.04
CA ALA A 153 -22.42 18.32 8.99
C ALA A 153 -23.18 19.65 8.76
N PRO A 154 -23.28 20.13 7.50
CA PRO A 154 -24.11 21.28 7.18
C PRO A 154 -25.60 20.95 7.33
N ALA A 155 -26.43 22.00 7.41
CA ALA A 155 -27.87 21.83 7.29
C ALA A 155 -28.24 21.50 5.84
N PHE A 156 -29.14 20.53 5.66
CA PHE A 156 -29.72 20.19 4.36
C PHE A 156 -31.16 20.74 4.25
N PRO A 157 -31.63 21.12 3.05
CA PRO A 157 -30.92 21.06 1.77
C PRO A 157 -29.87 22.17 1.61
N ILE A 158 -28.78 21.86 0.90
CA ILE A 158 -27.76 22.82 0.49
C ILE A 158 -28.03 23.20 -0.96
N THR A 159 -28.19 24.48 -1.27
CA THR A 159 -28.34 24.96 -2.66
C THR A 159 -27.00 25.35 -3.24
N LEU A 160 -26.61 24.75 -4.37
CA LEU A 160 -25.41 25.07 -5.13
C LEU A 160 -25.81 25.80 -6.40
N ALA A 161 -25.41 27.07 -6.54
CA ALA A 161 -25.51 27.77 -7.81
C ALA A 161 -24.64 27.10 -8.89
N ALA A 162 -24.86 27.45 -10.16
CA ALA A 162 -24.03 26.98 -11.27
C ALA A 162 -22.53 27.24 -11.00
N GLY A 163 -21.70 26.21 -11.14
CA GLY A 163 -20.27 26.27 -10.87
C GLY A 163 -19.87 26.29 -9.39
N ALA A 164 -20.83 26.37 -8.46
CA ALA A 164 -20.52 26.39 -7.02
C ALA A 164 -20.07 25.02 -6.52
N THR A 165 -19.32 25.02 -5.42
CA THR A 165 -18.83 23.79 -4.78
C THR A 165 -19.15 23.76 -3.29
N GLN A 166 -19.35 22.55 -2.75
CA GLN A 166 -19.48 22.29 -1.31
C GLN A 166 -18.55 21.14 -0.92
N LYS A 167 -17.78 21.33 0.15
CA LYS A 167 -16.99 20.25 0.74
C LYS A 167 -17.75 19.57 1.87
N LEU A 168 -17.68 18.24 1.96
CA LEU A 168 -18.16 17.47 3.09
C LEU A 168 -17.00 16.67 3.67
N LYS A 169 -16.76 16.84 4.97
CA LYS A 169 -15.74 16.08 5.70
C LYS A 169 -16.37 14.80 6.26
N VAL A 170 -15.88 13.66 5.79
CA VAL A 170 -16.29 12.32 6.25
C VAL A 170 -15.29 11.85 7.30
N ARG A 171 -15.79 11.32 8.41
CA ARG A 171 -15.00 10.71 9.47
C ARG A 171 -15.30 9.22 9.57
N PHE A 172 -14.25 8.42 9.68
CA PHE A 172 -14.29 7.01 10.02
C PHE A 172 -14.25 6.84 11.55
N THR A 173 -15.21 6.09 12.10
CA THR A 173 -15.45 5.98 13.54
C THR A 173 -15.64 4.53 14.01
N ALA A 174 -15.09 3.57 13.25
CA ALA A 174 -15.17 2.16 13.60
C ALA A 174 -14.63 1.88 15.02
N THR A 175 -15.18 0.85 15.66
CA THR A 175 -14.81 0.41 17.01
C THR A 175 -14.33 -1.04 17.05
N GLY A 176 -14.08 -1.65 15.89
CA GLY A 176 -13.79 -3.07 15.77
C GLY A 176 -15.00 -4.00 15.91
N ASP A 177 -16.22 -3.45 15.76
CA ASP A 177 -17.44 -4.23 15.66
C ASP A 177 -17.44 -5.11 14.40
N GLN A 178 -17.50 -6.43 14.60
CA GLN A 178 -17.43 -7.41 13.52
C GLN A 178 -18.72 -7.48 12.69
N THR A 179 -19.86 -7.05 13.24
CA THR A 179 -21.17 -7.20 12.58
C THR A 179 -21.28 -6.40 11.28
N HIS A 180 -20.55 -5.28 11.21
CA HIS A 180 -20.53 -4.38 10.06
C HIS A 180 -19.23 -4.47 9.25
N ALA A 181 -18.27 -5.29 9.68
CA ALA A 181 -16.99 -5.45 9.01
C ALA A 181 -17.13 -6.38 7.79
N LYS A 182 -16.32 -6.12 6.75
CA LYS A 182 -16.12 -7.03 5.62
C LYS A 182 -15.31 -8.25 6.06
N SER A 183 -14.28 -8.01 6.86
CA SER A 183 -13.44 -9.02 7.49
C SER A 183 -12.91 -8.48 8.81
N CYS A 184 -12.65 -9.38 9.75
CA CYS A 184 -11.91 -9.05 10.96
C CYS A 184 -10.93 -10.17 11.28
N ARG A 185 -9.75 -9.80 11.78
CA ARG A 185 -8.87 -10.68 12.55
C ARG A 185 -9.08 -10.37 14.02
N ASP A 186 -9.27 -11.41 14.81
CA ASP A 186 -9.41 -11.35 16.26
C ASP A 186 -8.62 -12.55 16.80
N GLN A 187 -7.33 -12.31 17.07
CA GLN A 187 -6.35 -13.35 17.37
C GLN A 187 -5.53 -12.96 18.61
N LEU A 188 -4.77 -13.91 19.13
CA LEU A 188 -3.75 -13.63 20.12
C LEU A 188 -2.40 -13.58 19.43
N ASP A 189 -1.55 -12.62 19.79
CA ASP A 189 -0.14 -12.63 19.38
C ASP A 189 0.62 -13.81 19.99
N SER A 190 1.89 -13.97 19.62
CA SER A 190 2.75 -15.04 20.16
C SER A 190 3.00 -14.95 21.66
N GLN A 191 2.65 -13.84 22.31
CA GLN A 191 2.72 -13.61 23.76
C GLN A 191 1.35 -13.74 24.45
N GLY A 192 0.28 -14.05 23.71
CA GLY A 192 -1.07 -14.21 24.25
C GLY A 192 -1.86 -12.91 24.41
N ASN A 193 -1.39 -11.78 23.87
CA ASN A 193 -2.14 -10.52 23.92
C ASN A 193 -3.15 -10.43 22.78
N PRO A 194 -4.34 -9.83 23.00
CA PRO A 194 -5.36 -9.70 21.97
C PRO A 194 -4.96 -8.68 20.89
N GLU A 195 -4.96 -9.16 19.65
CA GLU A 195 -4.76 -8.40 18.44
C GLU A 195 -6.02 -8.43 17.58
N LYS A 196 -6.53 -7.24 17.25
CA LYS A 196 -7.76 -7.13 16.50
C LYS A 196 -7.65 -6.06 15.42
N ALA A 197 -8.04 -6.43 14.21
CA ALA A 197 -8.16 -5.54 13.09
C ALA A 197 -9.41 -5.86 12.27
N CYS A 198 -10.02 -4.85 11.66
CA CYS A 198 -11.24 -5.00 10.90
C CYS A 198 -11.23 -4.12 9.65
N PHE A 199 -11.53 -4.73 8.51
CA PHE A 199 -11.79 -4.06 7.24
C PHE A 199 -13.27 -3.69 7.18
N TYR A 200 -13.60 -2.44 6.86
CA TYR A 200 -14.96 -2.00 6.53
C TYR A 200 -15.06 -1.48 5.10
N GLU A 201 -16.15 -1.84 4.40
CA GLU A 201 -16.61 -1.16 3.17
C GLU A 201 -17.98 -0.55 3.41
N GLY A 202 -18.24 0.57 2.76
CA GLY A 202 -19.52 1.28 2.83
C GLY A 202 -19.64 2.32 1.73
N SER A 203 -20.62 3.18 1.87
CA SER A 203 -20.92 4.22 0.90
C SER A 203 -21.59 5.42 1.57
N LEU A 204 -21.37 6.58 0.98
CA LEU A 204 -22.09 7.82 1.23
C LEU A 204 -22.94 8.13 -0.01
N ALA A 205 -24.25 8.07 0.14
CA ALA A 205 -25.20 8.50 -0.86
C ALA A 205 -25.55 9.98 -0.64
N LEU A 206 -25.25 10.81 -1.63
CA LEU A 206 -25.66 12.21 -1.69
C LEU A 206 -26.95 12.29 -2.49
N ASN A 207 -28.06 12.59 -1.81
CA ASN A 207 -29.34 12.79 -2.47
C ASN A 207 -29.39 14.19 -3.06
N THR A 208 -29.87 14.32 -4.28
CA THR A 208 -29.83 15.57 -5.04
C THR A 208 -31.18 15.86 -5.69
N THR A 209 -31.42 17.11 -6.07
CA THR A 209 -32.53 17.47 -6.98
C THR A 209 -32.10 17.40 -8.45
N ASP A 210 -30.97 16.78 -8.73
CA ASP A 210 -30.52 16.57 -10.09
C ASP A 210 -31.45 15.55 -10.77
N ALA A 211 -31.98 15.91 -11.93
CA ALA A 211 -33.16 15.24 -12.48
C ALA A 211 -32.83 13.86 -13.06
N ASP A 212 -31.62 13.68 -13.60
CA ASP A 212 -31.13 12.42 -14.15
C ASP A 212 -30.22 11.66 -13.18
N GLU A 213 -29.67 12.33 -12.16
CA GLU A 213 -28.91 11.69 -11.08
C GLU A 213 -29.34 12.14 -9.67
N THR A 214 -30.53 11.69 -9.29
CA THR A 214 -31.13 11.95 -7.96
C THR A 214 -30.31 11.47 -6.77
N GLN A 215 -29.28 10.63 -7.01
CA GLN A 215 -28.35 10.17 -6.01
C GLN A 215 -26.94 9.97 -6.59
N LYS A 216 -25.94 10.62 -5.99
CA LYS A 216 -24.51 10.40 -6.30
C LYS A 216 -23.89 9.53 -5.20
N LEU A 217 -23.23 8.44 -5.57
CA LEU A 217 -22.66 7.48 -4.62
C LEU A 217 -21.15 7.63 -4.48
N VAL A 218 -20.67 7.86 -3.26
CA VAL A 218 -19.26 7.85 -2.89
C VAL A 218 -18.93 6.54 -2.19
N GLN A 219 -17.94 5.80 -2.69
CA GLN A 219 -17.48 4.56 -2.04
C GLN A 219 -16.56 4.89 -0.87
N LEU A 220 -16.69 4.12 0.22
CA LEU A 220 -15.90 4.28 1.44
C LEU A 220 -15.23 2.95 1.80
N SER A 221 -13.98 3.00 2.25
CA SER A 221 -13.27 1.84 2.80
C SER A 221 -12.39 2.26 3.96
N GLY A 222 -12.45 1.54 5.08
CA GLY A 222 -11.68 1.88 6.27
C GLY A 222 -11.05 0.66 6.92
N PHE A 223 -9.83 0.80 7.39
CA PHE A 223 -9.13 -0.23 8.15
C PHE A 223 -8.99 0.19 9.61
N TRP A 224 -9.55 -0.61 10.52
CA TRP A 224 -9.51 -0.34 11.95
C TRP A 224 -8.52 -1.29 12.63
N GLN A 225 -7.76 -0.79 13.60
CA GLN A 225 -6.82 -1.55 14.42
C GLN A 225 -7.07 -1.23 15.90
N ASN A 226 -6.99 -2.23 16.78
CA ASN A 226 -7.11 -1.97 18.22
C ASN A 226 -5.89 -1.21 18.78
N LYS A 227 -4.71 -1.39 18.17
CA LYS A 227 -3.44 -0.71 18.46
C LYS A 227 -2.59 -0.64 17.18
N PRO A 228 -1.64 0.31 17.08
CA PRO A 228 -0.59 0.30 16.07
C PRO A 228 0.30 -0.94 16.16
N GLU A 229 0.92 -1.28 15.02
CA GLU A 229 1.98 -2.29 14.81
C GLU A 229 1.62 -3.71 15.27
N GLY A 230 2.00 -4.75 14.53
CA GLY A 230 1.93 -6.13 15.02
C GLY A 230 1.30 -7.13 14.05
N ASP A 231 1.67 -8.40 14.27
CA ASP A 231 1.50 -9.53 13.36
C ASP A 231 0.09 -9.67 12.76
N PHE A 232 -0.95 -9.45 13.57
CA PHE A 232 -2.34 -9.60 13.15
C PHE A 232 -3.10 -8.28 13.08
N ARG A 233 -2.46 -7.16 13.46
CA ARG A 233 -3.10 -5.84 13.47
C ARG A 233 -2.89 -5.09 12.17
N GLU A 234 -1.73 -5.18 11.54
CA GLU A 234 -1.47 -4.43 10.31
C GLU A 234 -2.25 -5.02 9.13
N PRO A 235 -2.71 -4.17 8.19
CA PRO A 235 -3.27 -4.68 6.94
C PRO A 235 -2.17 -5.36 6.13
N ASN A 236 -2.45 -6.57 5.63
CA ASN A 236 -1.55 -7.19 4.67
C ASN A 236 -1.64 -6.50 3.30
N LEU A 237 -0.72 -6.79 2.38
CA LEU A 237 -0.70 -6.14 1.06
C LEU A 237 -2.01 -6.30 0.28
N THR A 238 -2.67 -7.46 0.34
CA THR A 238 -3.98 -7.66 -0.32
C THR A 238 -5.04 -6.73 0.25
N GLU A 239 -5.09 -6.56 1.57
CA GLU A 239 -6.02 -5.64 2.22
C GLU A 239 -5.73 -4.19 1.85
N ILE A 240 -4.46 -3.79 1.75
CA ILE A 240 -4.08 -2.46 1.27
C ILE A 240 -4.62 -2.25 -0.15
N ILE A 241 -4.38 -3.19 -1.08
CA ILE A 241 -4.87 -3.07 -2.46
C ILE A 241 -6.41 -3.04 -2.53
N ASP A 242 -7.08 -3.84 -1.71
CA ASP A 242 -8.55 -3.87 -1.61
C ASP A 242 -9.13 -2.59 -0.99
N LEU A 243 -8.46 -1.94 -0.04
CA LEU A 243 -8.87 -0.65 0.51
C LEU A 243 -9.01 0.36 -0.62
N PHE A 244 -8.00 0.50 -1.47
CA PHE A 244 -8.06 1.40 -2.63
C PHE A 244 -8.99 0.91 -3.76
N GLY A 245 -9.53 -0.30 -3.66
CA GLY A 245 -10.48 -0.87 -4.61
C GLY A 245 -9.84 -1.37 -5.90
N TYR A 246 -8.51 -1.52 -5.92
CA TYR A 246 -7.80 -2.04 -7.08
C TYR A 246 -8.06 -3.52 -7.30
N LYS A 247 -7.74 -3.98 -8.51
CA LYS A 247 -7.98 -5.37 -8.95
C LYS A 247 -6.71 -6.06 -9.43
N THR A 248 -5.55 -5.52 -9.05
CA THR A 248 -4.26 -6.13 -9.34
C THR A 248 -4.16 -7.48 -8.63
N VAL A 249 -3.74 -8.51 -9.37
CA VAL A 249 -3.52 -9.85 -8.80
C VAL A 249 -2.11 -9.88 -8.23
N LEU A 250 -1.99 -9.85 -6.91
CA LEU A 250 -0.69 -9.82 -6.22
C LEU A 250 0.03 -11.17 -6.25
N PHE A 251 -0.71 -12.27 -6.23
CA PHE A 251 -0.18 -13.63 -6.37
C PHE A 251 -1.28 -14.55 -6.87
N GLY A 252 -0.89 -15.52 -7.69
CA GLY A 252 -1.79 -16.54 -8.25
C GLY A 252 -2.02 -17.72 -7.31
N ALA A 253 -2.83 -18.67 -7.77
CA ALA A 253 -3.03 -19.93 -7.06
C ALA A 253 -1.69 -20.65 -6.84
N ASN A 254 -1.45 -21.11 -5.61
CA ASN A 254 -0.23 -21.80 -5.18
C ASN A 254 1.06 -20.95 -5.18
N GLN A 255 0.97 -19.64 -5.43
CA GLN A 255 2.09 -18.72 -5.20
C GLN A 255 2.03 -18.17 -3.78
N LYS A 256 3.19 -17.82 -3.24
CA LYS A 256 3.31 -17.15 -1.95
C LYS A 256 4.08 -15.86 -2.15
N LEU A 257 3.55 -14.77 -1.58
CA LEU A 257 4.27 -13.50 -1.54
C LEU A 257 5.48 -13.60 -0.60
N SER A 258 5.26 -14.15 0.61
CA SER A 258 6.30 -14.44 1.60
C SER A 258 7.13 -15.66 1.22
N ASN A 259 7.96 -15.51 0.19
CA ASN A 259 8.79 -16.55 -0.40
C ASN A 259 10.29 -16.37 -0.09
N ASN A 260 10.61 -15.74 1.04
CA ASN A 260 11.98 -15.37 1.45
C ASN A 260 12.69 -14.45 0.45
N GLY A 261 11.98 -13.48 -0.13
CA GLY A 261 12.57 -12.50 -1.05
C GLY A 261 13.12 -13.14 -2.32
N LYS A 262 12.59 -14.30 -2.72
CA LYS A 262 13.02 -14.97 -3.94
C LYS A 262 12.65 -14.10 -5.14
N ILE A 263 13.63 -13.88 -6.02
CA ILE A 263 13.47 -13.16 -7.28
C ILE A 263 12.64 -14.03 -8.23
N GLU A 264 11.33 -13.92 -8.14
CA GLU A 264 10.35 -14.54 -9.02
C GLU A 264 9.11 -13.67 -9.10
N ALA A 265 8.49 -13.62 -10.28
CA ALA A 265 7.22 -12.93 -10.45
C ALA A 265 6.10 -13.74 -9.78
N VAL A 266 5.26 -13.07 -8.98
CA VAL A 266 4.00 -13.60 -8.48
C VAL A 266 2.81 -12.78 -8.98
N GLY A 267 1.72 -13.47 -9.32
CA GLY A 267 0.51 -12.83 -9.85
C GLY A 267 0.80 -12.07 -11.14
N ASP A 268 0.42 -10.80 -11.18
CA ASP A 268 0.68 -9.88 -12.28
C ASP A 268 2.10 -9.25 -12.24
N GLU A 269 2.96 -9.64 -11.31
CA GLU A 269 4.25 -8.97 -11.06
C GLU A 269 5.11 -8.85 -12.32
N VAL A 270 5.74 -7.68 -12.47
CA VAL A 270 6.74 -7.41 -13.49
C VAL A 270 8.10 -7.28 -12.81
N LEU A 271 9.01 -8.19 -13.13
CA LEU A 271 10.39 -8.12 -12.64
C LEU A 271 11.15 -7.03 -13.39
N SER A 272 11.35 -5.90 -12.73
CA SER A 272 12.09 -4.79 -13.29
C SER A 272 12.87 -4.03 -12.22
N PRO A 273 14.21 -4.19 -12.18
CA PRO A 273 15.08 -3.43 -11.29
C PRO A 273 15.11 -1.92 -11.59
N TYR A 274 14.88 -1.56 -12.85
CA TYR A 274 15.07 -0.23 -13.41
C TYR A 274 13.94 0.16 -14.36
N TRP A 275 13.62 1.45 -14.39
CA TRP A 275 12.48 2.01 -15.10
C TRP A 275 12.92 3.16 -16.00
N GLU A 276 12.12 3.44 -17.02
CA GLU A 276 12.23 4.63 -17.86
C GLU A 276 10.91 5.40 -17.82
N ALA A 277 10.95 6.71 -18.08
CA ALA A 277 9.72 7.45 -18.34
C ALA A 277 9.01 6.85 -19.57
N ALA A 278 7.72 6.55 -19.44
CA ALA A 278 6.94 6.02 -20.57
C ALA A 278 6.67 7.11 -21.61
N ASP A 279 6.35 8.32 -21.13
CA ASP A 279 6.30 9.55 -21.91
C ASP A 279 7.31 10.55 -21.32
N PRO A 280 8.45 10.79 -22.00
CA PRO A 280 9.51 11.68 -21.50
C PRO A 280 9.10 13.16 -21.47
N SER A 281 7.97 13.53 -22.07
CA SER A 281 7.43 14.90 -21.96
C SER A 281 6.63 15.13 -20.66
N LYS A 282 6.38 14.07 -19.90
CA LYS A 282 5.63 14.08 -18.64
C LYS A 282 6.54 13.68 -17.48
N LYS A 283 6.19 14.15 -16.28
CA LYS A 283 6.89 13.76 -15.06
C LYS A 283 6.55 12.32 -14.68
N VAL A 284 7.52 11.62 -14.08
CA VAL A 284 7.26 10.41 -13.30
C VAL A 284 6.65 10.84 -11.96
N VAL A 285 5.62 10.13 -11.51
CA VAL A 285 4.94 10.42 -10.25
C VAL A 285 5.03 9.21 -9.34
N LEU A 286 5.51 9.41 -8.11
CA LEU A 286 5.48 8.41 -7.06
C LEU A 286 4.62 8.94 -5.90
N ARG A 287 3.58 8.20 -5.52
CA ARG A 287 2.70 8.52 -4.40
C ARG A 287 2.72 7.38 -3.40
N GLN A 288 3.05 7.66 -2.15
CA GLN A 288 2.89 6.66 -1.09
C GLN A 288 1.42 6.57 -0.69
N ILE A 289 0.90 5.34 -0.63
CA ILE A 289 -0.50 5.04 -0.30
C ILE A 289 -0.64 4.26 1.01
N ALA A 290 0.42 3.64 1.50
CA ALA A 290 0.46 3.01 2.82
C ALA A 290 1.88 3.01 3.41
N ALA A 291 1.92 3.13 4.73
CA ALA A 291 3.09 2.94 5.58
C ALA A 291 2.66 2.14 6.82
N PHE A 292 3.05 0.87 6.91
CA PHE A 292 2.78 -0.02 8.04
C PHE A 292 4.07 -0.74 8.45
N HIS A 293 5.01 0.05 8.97
CA HIS A 293 6.32 -0.43 9.40
C HIS A 293 6.59 0.07 10.84
N GLY A 294 7.75 -0.31 11.40
CA GLY A 294 8.09 0.00 12.79
C GLY A 294 7.91 1.48 13.18
N ALA A 295 7.21 1.72 14.29
CA ALA A 295 6.81 3.07 14.71
C ALA A 295 7.54 3.60 15.94
N PRO A 296 7.61 4.94 16.17
CA PRO A 296 7.38 6.01 15.21
C PRO A 296 8.64 6.24 14.37
N GLN A 297 8.61 5.97 13.07
CA GLN A 297 9.77 6.16 12.19
C GLN A 297 9.33 6.73 10.85
N ASN A 298 10.17 7.57 10.24
CA ASN A 298 10.01 7.89 8.83
C ASN A 298 10.86 6.93 8.01
N GLU A 299 10.38 6.60 6.82
CA GLU A 299 11.18 5.98 5.78
C GLU A 299 11.23 6.88 4.56
N ARG A 300 12.40 6.87 3.93
CA ARG A 300 12.74 7.77 2.84
C ARG A 300 12.86 7.00 1.55
N VAL A 301 12.47 7.64 0.45
CA VAL A 301 12.61 7.08 -0.90
C VAL A 301 13.58 7.92 -1.69
N TRP A 302 14.56 7.27 -2.29
CA TRP A 302 15.48 7.83 -3.25
C TRP A 302 15.27 7.24 -4.63
N THR A 303 15.64 8.00 -5.65
CA THR A 303 15.91 7.48 -7.00
C THR A 303 17.38 7.59 -7.34
N PHE A 304 17.86 6.73 -8.23
CA PHE A 304 19.25 6.66 -8.68
C PHE A 304 19.29 6.18 -10.13
N ASN A 305 20.36 6.52 -10.86
CA ASN A 305 20.48 6.10 -12.26
C ASN A 305 21.00 4.66 -12.36
N LYS A 306 20.56 3.92 -13.37
CA LYS A 306 21.09 2.57 -13.66
C LYS A 306 22.61 2.65 -13.86
N GLY A 307 23.36 1.90 -13.05
CA GLY A 307 24.83 1.90 -13.06
C GLY A 307 25.51 2.98 -12.18
N ASP A 308 24.73 3.82 -11.49
CA ASP A 308 25.24 4.77 -10.48
C ASP A 308 24.34 4.73 -9.24
N ASP A 309 24.71 3.86 -8.31
CA ASP A 309 24.05 3.65 -7.02
C ASP A 309 24.64 4.53 -5.90
N THR A 310 25.53 5.46 -6.25
CA THR A 310 26.17 6.39 -5.30
C THR A 310 25.50 7.75 -5.28
N ASN A 311 24.96 8.19 -6.43
CA ASN A 311 24.30 9.47 -6.58
C ASN A 311 22.78 9.36 -6.33
N LEU A 312 22.42 9.22 -5.06
CA LEU A 312 21.03 9.08 -4.63
C LEU A 312 20.31 10.45 -4.56
N LYS A 313 19.12 10.54 -5.14
CA LYS A 313 18.24 11.71 -5.06
C LYS A 313 17.05 11.41 -4.18
N LEU A 314 16.95 12.07 -3.02
CA LEU A 314 15.79 11.95 -2.13
C LEU A 314 14.55 12.52 -2.82
N ILE A 315 13.48 11.74 -2.90
CA ILE A 315 12.22 12.14 -3.54
C ILE A 315 11.03 12.13 -2.58
N ILE A 316 10.97 11.21 -1.61
CA ILE A 316 9.92 11.17 -0.58
C ILE A 316 10.57 11.01 0.79
N ASP A 317 10.01 11.71 1.77
CA ASP A 317 10.27 11.55 3.20
C ASP A 317 8.90 11.72 3.88
N HIS A 318 8.28 10.62 4.32
CA HIS A 318 6.97 10.70 4.99
C HIS A 318 7.13 11.05 6.46
N ASP A 319 6.06 11.53 7.10
CA ASP A 319 6.14 11.86 8.52
C ASP A 319 6.26 10.60 9.38
N ARG A 320 7.10 10.68 10.42
CA ARG A 320 7.32 9.55 11.34
C ARG A 320 6.09 9.17 12.16
N LEU A 321 5.14 10.10 12.33
CA LEU A 321 3.89 9.82 13.05
C LEU A 321 2.89 9.07 12.17
N ASP A 322 3.09 9.08 10.86
CA ASP A 322 2.30 8.39 9.84
C ASP A 322 2.89 7.01 9.50
N SER A 323 3.70 6.38 10.36
CA SER A 323 4.36 5.08 10.10
C SER A 323 3.44 3.86 10.22
N GLN A 324 2.14 4.08 10.45
CA GLN A 324 1.08 3.09 10.66
C GLN A 324 -0.23 3.59 10.03
N THR A 325 -0.18 4.12 8.81
CA THR A 325 -1.32 4.80 8.17
C THR A 325 -1.43 4.55 6.67
N VAL A 326 -2.65 4.70 6.15
CA VAL A 326 -2.88 4.87 4.71
C VAL A 326 -2.71 6.34 4.34
N LEU A 327 -2.31 6.59 3.09
CA LEU A 327 -2.11 7.95 2.57
C LEU A 327 -1.22 8.82 3.48
N PRO A 328 -0.02 8.34 3.87
CA PRO A 328 0.84 9.08 4.77
C PRO A 328 1.17 10.47 4.20
N ARG A 329 1.41 11.41 5.11
CA ARG A 329 1.81 12.77 4.77
C ARG A 329 3.31 12.86 4.65
N LYS A 330 3.77 13.89 3.93
CA LYS A 330 5.19 14.23 3.90
C LYS A 330 5.65 14.69 5.29
N TYR A 331 6.95 14.58 5.55
CA TYR A 331 7.64 15.10 6.73
C TYR A 331 7.08 16.45 7.20
N GLN A 332 6.90 16.58 8.52
CA GLN A 332 6.19 17.68 9.20
C GLN A 332 4.70 17.75 8.87
N LEU A 333 4.08 16.60 8.58
CA LEU A 333 2.66 16.46 8.26
C LEU A 333 2.20 17.35 7.08
N GLN A 334 3.09 17.57 6.11
CA GLN A 334 2.88 18.51 5.01
C GLN A 334 2.28 17.84 3.77
N GLY A 335 0.95 17.80 3.68
CA GLY A 335 0.26 17.28 2.51
C GLY A 335 0.67 15.85 2.15
N ALA A 336 0.36 15.42 0.94
CA ALA A 336 0.65 14.08 0.44
C ALA A 336 2.16 13.71 0.46
N ALA A 337 2.55 12.55 1.01
CA ALA A 337 3.82 11.90 0.71
C ALA A 337 3.86 11.49 -0.78
N ARG A 338 4.43 12.38 -1.60
CA ARG A 338 4.38 12.33 -3.07
C ARG A 338 5.58 13.04 -3.67
N ALA A 339 6.02 12.56 -4.82
CA ALA A 339 7.08 13.16 -5.63
C ALA A 339 6.70 13.21 -7.10
N GLU A 340 7.17 14.25 -7.79
CA GLU A 340 7.23 14.31 -9.25
C GLU A 340 8.66 14.64 -9.68
N PHE A 341 9.17 13.94 -10.69
CA PHE A 341 10.50 14.20 -11.21
C PHE A 341 10.60 13.88 -12.70
N ASP A 342 11.57 14.51 -13.36
CA ASP A 342 11.91 14.22 -14.74
C ASP A 342 12.93 13.07 -14.77
N ALA A 343 12.70 12.09 -15.63
CA ALA A 343 13.60 10.96 -15.82
C ALA A 343 14.06 10.89 -17.27
N THR A 344 15.33 11.20 -17.51
CA THR A 344 15.94 11.22 -18.85
C THR A 344 16.79 9.99 -19.16
N THR A 345 17.07 9.17 -18.15
CA THR A 345 17.82 7.91 -18.23
C THR A 345 17.12 6.85 -17.39
N ALA A 346 17.42 5.57 -17.61
CA ALA A 346 16.91 4.50 -16.78
C ALA A 346 17.31 4.70 -15.31
N PHE A 347 16.36 4.48 -14.39
CA PHE A 347 16.51 4.77 -12.97
C PHE A 347 15.90 3.67 -12.08
N GLY A 348 16.41 3.53 -10.87
CA GLY A 348 15.89 2.62 -9.85
C GLY A 348 15.32 3.39 -8.64
N PHE A 349 14.81 2.64 -7.67
CA PHE A 349 14.32 3.14 -6.40
C PHE A 349 15.07 2.51 -5.24
N ARG A 350 15.25 3.29 -4.19
CA ARG A 350 15.73 2.81 -2.90
C ARG A 350 14.79 3.31 -1.81
N VAL A 351 14.22 2.42 -1.03
CA VAL A 351 13.43 2.75 0.17
C VAL A 351 14.27 2.41 1.38
N ASP A 352 14.76 3.45 2.06
CA ASP A 352 15.73 3.36 3.16
C ASP A 352 16.96 2.48 2.86
N TYR A 353 16.93 1.19 3.15
CA TYR A 353 18.03 0.26 2.83
C TYR A 353 17.72 -0.73 1.71
N GLU A 354 16.50 -0.71 1.19
CA GLU A 354 15.98 -1.68 0.25
C GLU A 354 15.99 -1.12 -1.18
N TRP A 355 16.69 -1.82 -2.06
CA TRP A 355 16.89 -1.44 -3.45
C TRP A 355 15.86 -2.13 -4.35
N SER A 356 15.44 -1.44 -5.41
CA SER A 356 14.69 -2.07 -6.51
C SER A 356 15.54 -3.06 -7.31
N ASP A 357 16.87 -2.92 -7.26
CA ASP A 357 17.81 -3.87 -7.84
C ASP A 357 18.20 -4.95 -6.81
N PRO A 358 17.75 -6.22 -7.01
CA PRO A 358 18.08 -7.30 -6.10
C PRO A 358 19.59 -7.55 -5.94
N ALA A 359 20.40 -7.24 -6.96
CA ALA A 359 21.85 -7.41 -6.87
C ALA A 359 22.47 -6.43 -5.85
N LEU A 360 21.91 -5.22 -5.72
CA LEU A 360 22.34 -4.25 -4.71
C LEU A 360 21.93 -4.69 -3.30
N ASN A 361 20.72 -5.25 -3.14
CA ASN A 361 20.29 -5.85 -1.87
C ASN A 361 21.21 -7.00 -1.44
N LEU A 362 21.53 -7.92 -2.36
CA LEU A 362 22.41 -9.05 -2.08
C LEU A 362 23.84 -8.61 -1.76
N ARG A 363 24.36 -7.60 -2.46
CA ARG A 363 25.67 -7.00 -2.17
C ARG A 363 25.69 -6.37 -0.78
N ASP A 364 24.72 -5.54 -0.47
CA ASP A 364 24.67 -4.83 0.82
C ASP A 364 24.48 -5.82 1.98
N ALA A 365 23.76 -6.92 1.75
CA ALA A 365 23.63 -8.00 2.73
C ALA A 365 24.93 -8.74 3.04
N GLN A 366 25.87 -8.79 2.10
CA GLN A 366 27.20 -9.36 2.35
C GLN A 366 28.10 -8.39 3.12
N ASN A 367 27.94 -7.10 2.87
CA ASN A 367 28.85 -6.06 3.33
C ASN A 367 28.47 -5.42 4.68
N ARG A 368 27.23 -5.58 5.14
CA ARG A 368 26.75 -5.02 6.41
C ARG A 368 26.64 -6.10 7.49
N PRO A 369 27.48 -6.11 8.55
CA PRO A 369 27.50 -7.21 9.53
C PRO A 369 26.18 -7.41 10.30
N ASP A 370 25.47 -6.32 10.58
CA ASP A 370 24.14 -6.27 11.19
C ASP A 370 23.07 -6.83 10.24
N PHE A 371 23.02 -6.36 9.00
CA PHE A 371 22.09 -6.84 7.98
C PHE A 371 22.37 -8.30 7.57
N ARG A 372 23.65 -8.69 7.50
CA ARG A 372 24.09 -10.06 7.24
C ARG A 372 23.56 -11.02 8.28
N LYS A 373 23.51 -10.62 9.55
CA LYS A 373 22.96 -11.47 10.61
C LYS A 373 21.47 -11.76 10.39
N PHE A 374 20.68 -10.78 9.97
CA PHE A 374 19.24 -10.96 9.76
C PHE A 374 18.91 -11.63 8.41
N CYS A 375 19.44 -11.12 7.30
CA CYS A 375 19.11 -11.62 5.96
C CYS A 375 19.81 -12.94 5.61
N ALA A 376 21.07 -13.15 6.01
CA ALA A 376 21.77 -14.41 5.70
C ALA A 376 21.21 -15.60 6.49
N GLN A 377 20.64 -15.38 7.68
CA GLN A 377 19.94 -16.42 8.45
C GLN A 377 18.61 -16.85 7.79
N ARG A 378 17.98 -15.96 7.01
CA ARG A 378 16.68 -16.21 6.36
C ARG A 378 16.81 -16.62 4.89
N ASN A 379 18.04 -16.77 4.38
CA ASN A 379 18.34 -17.13 2.99
C ASN A 379 17.63 -16.21 1.97
N GLY A 380 17.61 -14.90 2.27
CA GLY A 380 16.88 -13.90 1.48
C GLY A 380 17.40 -13.76 0.05
N GLY A 381 16.50 -13.79 -0.93
CA GLY A 381 16.84 -13.67 -2.36
C GLY A 381 17.10 -12.25 -2.86
N GLY A 382 16.98 -11.23 -2.01
CA GLY A 382 17.21 -9.82 -2.35
C GLY A 382 16.07 -9.13 -3.07
N HIS A 383 14.92 -9.79 -3.27
CA HIS A 383 13.76 -9.22 -3.94
C HIS A 383 12.88 -8.41 -2.97
N ASN A 384 13.42 -7.32 -2.43
CA ASN A 384 12.84 -6.57 -1.30
C ASN A 384 11.87 -5.47 -1.74
N VAL A 385 11.90 -5.10 -3.03
CA VAL A 385 10.96 -4.18 -3.66
C VAL A 385 10.33 -4.86 -4.89
N ARG A 386 9.01 -4.88 -4.95
CA ARG A 386 8.22 -5.57 -5.98
C ARG A 386 7.31 -4.62 -6.74
N PHE A 387 6.97 -5.00 -7.98
CA PHE A 387 6.18 -4.16 -8.87
C PHE A 387 5.07 -4.92 -9.60
N TRP A 388 3.84 -4.44 -9.51
CA TRP A 388 2.71 -5.01 -10.26
C TRP A 388 2.05 -3.93 -11.11
N PRO A 389 1.62 -4.22 -12.35
CA PRO A 389 0.76 -3.33 -13.11
C PRO A 389 -0.48 -2.95 -12.29
N LEU A 390 -0.80 -1.67 -12.25
CA LEU A 390 -2.01 -1.22 -11.57
C LEU A 390 -3.22 -1.60 -12.40
N LYS A 391 -4.17 -2.32 -11.79
CA LYS A 391 -5.50 -2.54 -12.35
C LYS A 391 -6.52 -1.74 -11.55
N GLY A 392 -7.25 -0.87 -12.23
CA GLY A 392 -8.29 -0.03 -11.62
C GLY A 392 -9.45 -0.86 -11.06
N SER A 393 -10.44 -0.17 -10.48
CA SER A 393 -11.62 -0.82 -9.92
C SER A 393 -12.48 -1.57 -10.95
N ASP A 394 -12.35 -1.22 -12.23
CA ASP A 394 -12.99 -1.89 -13.36
C ASP A 394 -12.21 -3.12 -13.87
N GLY A 395 -11.09 -3.46 -13.22
CA GLY A 395 -10.23 -4.58 -13.61
C GLY A 395 -9.28 -4.29 -14.77
N LYS A 396 -9.34 -3.10 -15.37
CA LYS A 396 -8.48 -2.75 -16.51
C LYS A 396 -7.13 -2.23 -16.04
N VAL A 397 -6.10 -2.54 -16.82
CA VAL A 397 -4.75 -2.02 -16.61
C VAL A 397 -4.76 -0.50 -16.81
N VAL A 398 -4.21 0.22 -15.84
CA VAL A 398 -3.86 1.63 -15.96
C VAL A 398 -2.48 1.68 -16.62
N LEU A 399 -2.45 2.11 -17.88
CA LEU A 399 -1.22 2.08 -18.67
C LEU A 399 -0.10 2.90 -18.02
N ASN A 400 1.11 2.34 -18.06
CA ASN A 400 2.33 2.95 -17.52
C ASN A 400 2.26 3.29 -16.03
N THR A 401 1.46 2.52 -15.28
CA THR A 401 1.29 2.69 -13.84
C THR A 401 1.40 1.37 -13.10
N TYR A 402 2.12 1.38 -11.99
CA TYR A 402 2.48 0.21 -11.21
C TYR A 402 2.26 0.46 -9.71
N ILE A 403 1.89 -0.59 -9.00
CA ILE A 403 2.04 -0.69 -7.55
C ILE A 403 3.51 -1.04 -7.30
N MET A 404 4.19 -0.28 -6.45
CA MET A 404 5.50 -0.61 -5.91
C MET A 404 5.30 -0.94 -4.42
N ALA A 405 5.68 -2.13 -3.98
CA ALA A 405 5.58 -2.54 -2.58
C ALA A 405 6.94 -2.98 -2.05
N MET A 406 7.22 -2.67 -0.79
CA MET A 406 8.52 -2.90 -0.16
C MET A 406 8.32 -3.62 1.18
N ASP A 407 9.26 -4.50 1.50
CA ASP A 407 9.43 -5.17 2.80
C ASP A 407 10.83 -4.90 3.33
N ALA A 408 10.93 -4.48 4.60
CA ALA A 408 12.19 -4.07 5.19
C ALA A 408 12.96 -5.26 5.81
N PHE A 409 14.30 -5.22 5.70
CA PHE A 409 15.22 -6.06 6.48
C PHE A 409 15.07 -7.59 6.31
N CYS A 410 14.48 -8.04 5.20
CA CYS A 410 14.36 -9.47 4.87
C CYS A 410 13.59 -10.29 5.91
N ILE A 411 12.59 -9.70 6.60
CA ILE A 411 11.98 -10.34 7.76
C ILE A 411 10.84 -11.27 7.33
N ASN A 412 9.69 -10.72 6.99
CA ASN A 412 8.42 -11.40 6.82
C ASN A 412 8.00 -11.48 5.35
N TYR A 413 8.53 -10.61 4.48
CA TYR A 413 8.23 -10.62 3.05
C TYR A 413 6.74 -10.60 2.76
N ASP A 414 5.97 -9.81 3.52
CA ASP A 414 4.56 -9.53 3.28
C ASP A 414 4.36 -8.21 2.52
N TYR A 415 5.43 -7.40 2.38
CA TYR A 415 5.51 -6.21 1.51
C TYR A 415 4.40 -5.19 1.76
N ASN A 416 3.95 -5.07 3.00
CA ASN A 416 2.97 -4.07 3.42
C ASN A 416 3.62 -2.87 4.13
N ASP A 417 4.92 -2.92 4.44
CA ASP A 417 5.68 -1.86 5.10
C ASP A 417 5.51 -0.52 4.39
N ASN A 418 5.80 -0.49 3.08
CA ASN A 418 5.56 0.69 2.26
C ASN A 418 4.98 0.31 0.91
N VAL A 419 3.87 0.97 0.55
CA VAL A 419 3.19 0.75 -0.73
C VAL A 419 3.01 2.07 -1.45
N TYR A 420 3.36 2.09 -2.74
CA TYR A 420 3.32 3.26 -3.59
C TYR A 420 2.59 2.99 -4.90
N ILE A 421 2.10 4.06 -5.51
CA ILE A 421 1.66 4.09 -6.89
C ILE A 421 2.68 4.88 -7.70
N LEU A 422 3.26 4.22 -8.71
CA LEU A 422 4.26 4.75 -9.61
C LEU A 422 3.66 4.92 -11.00
N SER A 423 3.59 6.14 -11.51
CA SER A 423 2.96 6.47 -12.80
C SER A 423 3.93 7.09 -13.80
N ASN A 424 3.59 6.94 -15.08
CA ASN A 424 4.38 7.37 -16.24
C ASN A 424 5.73 6.62 -16.36
N VAL A 425 5.73 5.32 -16.12
CA VAL A 425 6.93 4.49 -16.27
C VAL A 425 6.68 3.26 -17.13
N LYS A 426 7.77 2.73 -17.68
CA LYS A 426 7.85 1.40 -18.32
C LYS A 426 9.14 0.71 -17.86
N PRO A 427 9.20 -0.63 -17.84
CA PRO A 427 10.45 -1.34 -17.54
C PRO A 427 11.58 -0.88 -18.48
N ALA A 428 12.76 -0.63 -17.93
CA ALA A 428 13.94 -0.29 -18.73
C ALA A 428 14.44 -1.52 -19.49
N SER A 429 14.92 -1.31 -20.72
CA SER A 429 15.54 -2.37 -21.55
C SER A 429 16.96 -2.75 -21.14
#